data_AF-A0A353FGU7-F1
#
_entry.id   AF-A0A353FGU7-F1
#
_cell.length_a   1.000
_cell.length_b   1.000
_cell.length_c   1.000
_cell.angle_alpha   90.00
_cell.angle_beta   90.00
_cell.angle_gamma   90.00
#
_symmetry.space_group_name_H-M   'P 1'
#
loop_
_entity.id
_entity.type
_entity.pdbx_description
1 polymer ?
#
loop_
_entity_poly.entity_id
_entity_poly.type
_entity_poly.pdbx_seq_one_letter_code
_entity_poly.pdbx_strand_id
1 'polypeptide(L)'
;ASGINTSAKVLETVHGNETWAGFYVNLDNALDFSTNSEIALKVWAPDTGTFRFKLEEQKNTSNFVELDAKVTVAQTWQEISVDFSGAAAQYDRLVLFPGWDVANAGTYYIDDIVQK
;
A
#
# COMPACT_ATOMS: atom_id res chain seq x y z
N ALA A 1 -9.18 0.47 -18.17
CA ALA A 1 -8.57 -0.86 -18.34
C ALA A 1 -7.42 -0.78 -19.34
N SER A 2 -6.18 -0.93 -18.89
CA SER A 2 -4.98 -1.05 -19.72
C SER A 2 -3.85 -1.74 -18.94
N GLY A 3 -2.88 -2.32 -19.64
CA GLY A 3 -1.78 -3.06 -18.99
C GLY A 3 -2.30 -4.25 -18.16
N ILE A 4 -1.74 -4.44 -16.96
CA ILE A 4 -2.12 -5.53 -16.04
C ILE A 4 -3.40 -5.24 -15.21
N ASN A 5 -3.93 -4.02 -15.29
CA ASN A 5 -5.18 -3.65 -14.61
C ASN A 5 -6.33 -3.50 -15.62
N THR A 6 -7.26 -4.45 -15.58
CA THR A 6 -8.44 -4.49 -16.45
C THR A 6 -9.74 -4.08 -15.75
N SER A 7 -9.68 -3.65 -14.49
CA SER A 7 -10.84 -3.25 -13.70
C SER A 7 -11.59 -2.06 -14.31
N ALA A 8 -12.91 -2.04 -14.08
CA ALA A 8 -13.78 -0.95 -14.46
C ALA A 8 -13.78 0.21 -13.44
N LYS A 9 -13.28 -0.04 -12.23
CA LYS A 9 -13.14 0.94 -11.15
C LYS A 9 -11.77 0.77 -10.52
N VAL A 10 -11.16 1.88 -10.12
CA VAL A 10 -9.86 1.93 -9.43
C VAL A 10 -9.93 3.00 -8.34
N LEU A 11 -9.10 2.88 -7.31
CA LEU A 11 -8.87 3.99 -6.38
C LEU A 11 -7.99 5.03 -7.06
N GLU A 12 -8.39 6.30 -7.00
CA GLU A 12 -7.55 7.46 -7.32
C GLU A 12 -7.22 8.20 -6.03
N THR A 13 -5.97 8.58 -5.85
CA THR A 13 -5.54 9.44 -4.74
C THR A 13 -4.53 10.47 -5.22
N VAL A 14 -4.66 11.70 -4.72
CA VAL A 14 -3.68 12.76 -4.92
C VAL A 14 -2.84 12.85 -3.66
N HIS A 15 -1.52 12.73 -3.81
CA HIS A 15 -0.58 12.85 -2.70
C HIS A 15 -0.79 14.18 -1.97
N GLY A 16 -0.79 14.14 -0.64
CA GLY A 16 -1.04 15.29 0.23
C GLY A 16 0.18 16.20 0.41
N ASN A 17 0.10 17.17 1.31
CA ASN A 17 1.19 18.16 1.51
C ASN A 17 2.34 17.67 2.42
N GLU A 18 2.18 16.50 3.03
CA GLU A 18 3.15 15.91 3.94
C GLU A 18 3.96 14.85 3.22
N THR A 19 5.26 14.73 3.50
CA THR A 19 6.11 13.68 2.91
C THR A 19 5.69 12.25 3.30
N TRP A 20 4.80 12.15 4.29
CA TRP A 20 4.17 10.93 4.79
C TRP A 20 2.65 10.95 4.51
N ALA A 21 2.18 11.68 3.49
CA ALA A 21 0.77 11.67 3.13
C ALA A 21 0.34 10.26 2.69
N GLY A 22 -0.76 9.79 3.26
CA GLY A 22 -1.28 8.45 3.01
C GLY A 22 -2.76 8.35 3.36
N PHE A 23 -3.29 7.15 3.23
CA PHE A 23 -4.67 6.82 3.58
C PHE A 23 -4.70 5.43 4.21
N TYR A 24 -5.76 5.14 4.96
CA TYR A 24 -5.91 3.85 5.61
C TYR A 24 -7.31 3.27 5.40
N VAL A 25 -7.39 1.96 5.61
CA VAL A 25 -8.63 1.22 5.75
C VAL A 25 -8.56 0.39 7.02
N ASN A 26 -9.64 0.44 7.80
CA ASN A 26 -9.84 -0.46 8.92
C ASN A 26 -10.38 -1.78 8.37
N LEU A 27 -9.79 -2.89 8.80
CA LEU A 27 -10.23 -4.23 8.45
C LEU A 27 -11.24 -4.71 9.48
N ASP A 28 -12.18 -5.56 9.05
CA ASP A 28 -13.15 -6.16 9.96
C ASP A 28 -12.49 -7.17 10.93
N ASN A 29 -11.36 -7.76 10.52
CA ASN A 29 -10.58 -8.70 11.30
C ASN A 29 -9.08 -8.41 11.15
N ALA A 30 -8.29 -8.84 12.13
CA ALA A 30 -6.84 -8.80 12.02
C ALA A 30 -6.33 -9.73 10.91
N LEU A 31 -5.21 -9.36 10.29
CA LEU A 31 -4.53 -10.15 9.27
C LEU A 31 -3.90 -11.40 9.87
N ASP A 32 -3.94 -12.52 9.13
CA ASP A 32 -3.30 -13.78 9.48
C ASP A 32 -2.17 -14.12 8.49
N PHE A 33 -0.92 -14.01 8.95
CA PHE A 33 0.27 -14.28 8.14
C PHE A 33 0.79 -15.73 8.27
N SER A 34 0.00 -16.66 8.81
CA SER A 34 0.41 -18.07 8.98
C SER A 34 0.49 -18.85 7.67
N THR A 35 -0.23 -18.41 6.63
CA THR A 35 -0.31 -19.08 5.32
C THR A 35 0.07 -18.15 4.17
N ASN A 36 -0.41 -16.90 4.21
CA ASN A 36 -0.17 -15.86 3.21
C ASN A 36 0.52 -14.68 3.88
N SER A 37 1.84 -14.56 3.74
CA SER A 37 2.64 -13.54 4.44
C SER A 37 2.81 -12.25 3.64
N GLU A 38 2.42 -12.21 2.37
CA GLU A 38 2.67 -11.10 1.48
C GLU A 38 1.42 -10.24 1.30
N ILE A 39 1.58 -8.91 1.28
CA ILE A 39 0.53 -8.00 0.81
C ILE A 39 1.00 -7.42 -0.51
N ALA A 40 0.16 -7.57 -1.54
CA ALA A 40 0.40 -7.05 -2.87
C ALA A 40 -0.73 -6.12 -3.32
N LEU A 41 -0.41 -5.20 -4.22
CA LEU A 41 -1.39 -4.39 -4.94
C LEU A 41 -0.87 -4.02 -6.32
N LYS A 42 -1.78 -3.63 -7.21
CA LYS A 42 -1.43 -2.98 -8.47
C LYS A 42 -1.41 -1.48 -8.25
N VAL A 43 -0.32 -0.84 -8.70
CA VAL A 43 -0.16 0.60 -8.65
C VAL A 43 0.19 1.16 -10.03
N TRP A 44 -0.45 2.26 -10.38
CA TRP A 44 0.03 3.19 -11.39
C TRP A 44 0.51 4.45 -10.67
N ALA A 45 1.72 4.88 -11.00
CA ALA A 45 2.38 6.00 -10.33
C ALA A 45 2.89 7.01 -11.36
N PRO A 46 2.93 8.31 -11.05
CA PRO A 46 3.42 9.33 -11.96
C PRO A 46 4.95 9.30 -12.10
N ASP A 47 5.66 8.82 -11.07
CA ASP A 47 7.12 8.67 -11.03
C ASP A 47 7.52 7.39 -10.27
N THR A 48 8.78 6.98 -10.44
CA THR A 48 9.45 5.94 -9.64
C THR A 48 9.68 6.42 -8.22
N GLY A 49 9.79 5.48 -7.26
CA GLY A 49 10.02 5.86 -5.87
C GLY A 49 9.63 4.79 -4.87
N THR A 50 9.56 5.20 -3.60
CA THR A 50 9.15 4.34 -2.50
C THR A 50 7.64 4.40 -2.31
N PHE A 51 7.04 3.23 -2.13
CA PHE A 51 5.66 3.09 -1.70
C PHE A 51 5.68 2.36 -0.35
N ARG A 52 5.26 3.02 0.72
CA ARG A 52 5.28 2.43 2.06
C ARG A 52 3.96 1.77 2.40
N PHE A 53 4.06 0.57 2.94
CA PHE A 53 2.99 -0.17 3.57
C PHE A 53 3.19 -0.09 5.08
N LYS A 54 2.11 0.11 5.81
CA LYS A 54 2.10 0.04 7.27
C LYS A 54 0.89 -0.73 7.74
N LEU A 55 1.11 -1.56 8.75
CA LEU A 55 0.06 -2.24 9.47
C LEU A 55 0.01 -1.70 10.89
N GLU A 56 -1.19 -1.40 11.37
CA GLU A 56 -1.43 -0.89 12.73
C GLU A 56 -2.51 -1.70 13.43
N GLU A 57 -2.53 -1.65 14.76
CA GLU A 57 -3.72 -1.95 15.54
C GLU A 57 -4.63 -0.72 15.63
N GLN A 58 -5.90 -0.87 15.26
CA GLN A 58 -6.91 0.19 15.31
C GLN A 58 -7.05 0.78 16.72
N LYS A 59 -6.93 -0.06 17.75
CA LYS A 59 -7.05 0.32 19.17
C LYS A 59 -5.76 0.85 19.78
N ASN A 60 -4.61 0.63 19.14
CA ASN A 60 -3.31 1.10 19.61
C ASN A 60 -2.37 1.34 18.42
N THR A 61 -2.44 2.54 17.84
CA THR A 61 -1.64 2.90 16.65
C THR A 61 -0.13 2.99 16.92
N SER A 62 0.30 2.90 18.18
CA SER A 62 1.72 2.75 18.53
C SER A 62 2.26 1.35 18.26
N ASN A 63 1.38 0.35 18.10
CA ASN A 63 1.73 -0.99 17.66
C ASN A 63 1.61 -1.05 16.14
N PHE A 64 2.75 -1.07 15.46
CA PHE A 64 2.79 -1.09 14.00
C PHE A 64 4.01 -1.80 13.43
N VAL A 65 3.95 -2.11 12.15
CA VAL A 65 5.08 -2.53 11.32
C VAL A 65 5.03 -1.75 10.00
N GLU A 66 6.19 -1.35 9.50
CA GLU A 66 6.35 -0.59 8.25
C GLU A 66 7.32 -1.32 7.32
N LEU A 67 6.92 -1.50 6.07
CA LEU A 67 7.73 -2.09 5.02
C LEU A 67 7.60 -1.27 3.74
N ASP A 68 8.69 -1.25 2.96
CA ASP A 68 8.78 -0.46 1.74
C ASP A 68 8.80 -1.36 0.50
N ALA A 69 7.98 -1.03 -0.48
CA ALA A 69 8.12 -1.51 -1.85
C ALA A 69 8.66 -0.41 -2.77
N LYS A 70 9.11 -0.79 -3.96
CA LYS A 70 9.60 0.13 -4.98
C LYS A 70 8.70 0.16 -6.19
N VAL A 71 8.26 1.36 -6.56
CA VAL A 71 7.73 1.64 -7.89
C VAL A 71 8.95 1.86 -8.80
N THR A 72 9.16 0.95 -9.74
CA THR A 72 10.37 0.92 -10.58
C THR A 72 10.15 1.49 -11.98
N VAL A 73 8.88 1.54 -12.42
CA VAL A 73 8.49 2.09 -13.73
C VAL A 73 7.41 3.15 -13.52
N ALA A 74 7.65 4.37 -14.00
CA ALA A 74 6.67 5.45 -13.98
C ALA A 74 5.60 5.24 -15.07
N GLN A 75 4.42 5.82 -14.86
CA GLN A 75 3.30 5.91 -15.81
C GLN A 75 2.83 4.55 -16.37
N THR A 76 3.07 3.47 -15.64
CA THR A 76 2.70 2.10 -16.04
C THR A 76 2.17 1.35 -14.83
N TRP A 77 1.12 0.54 -15.04
CA TRP A 77 0.64 -0.38 -14.00
C TRP A 77 1.69 -1.45 -13.72
N GLN A 78 2.03 -1.61 -12.45
CA GLN A 78 2.88 -2.70 -11.96
C GLN A 78 2.32 -3.27 -10.66
N GLU A 79 2.60 -4.53 -10.38
CA GLU A 79 2.33 -5.12 -9.08
C GLU A 79 3.53 -4.83 -8.17
N ILE A 80 3.26 -4.33 -6.96
CA ILE A 80 4.24 -4.17 -5.89
C ILE A 80 3.77 -4.95 -4.68
N SER A 81 4.71 -5.36 -3.85
CA SER A 81 4.40 -6.14 -2.65
C SER A 81 5.45 -6.02 -1.56
N VAL A 82 5.06 -6.43 -0.36
CA VAL A 82 5.91 -6.52 0.83
C VAL A 82 5.61 -7.82 1.57
N ASP A 83 6.65 -8.47 2.09
CA ASP A 83 6.56 -9.71 2.86
C ASP A 83 6.58 -9.42 4.36
N PHE A 84 5.46 -9.71 5.02
CA PHE A 84 5.27 -9.60 6.47
C PHE A 84 5.58 -10.91 7.21
N SER A 85 6.37 -11.81 6.62
CA SER A 85 6.86 -13.02 7.31
C SER A 85 7.46 -12.68 8.68
N GLY A 86 6.89 -13.28 9.73
CA GLY A 86 7.33 -13.05 11.12
C GLY A 86 6.70 -11.83 11.80
N ALA A 87 5.86 -11.07 11.12
CA ALA A 87 5.05 -10.02 11.76
C ALA A 87 3.98 -10.62 12.69
N ALA A 88 3.58 -9.85 13.70
CA ALA A 88 2.48 -10.24 14.56
C ALA A 88 1.13 -10.22 13.80
N ALA A 89 0.24 -11.15 14.12
CA ALA A 89 -1.10 -11.26 13.52
C ALA A 89 -2.16 -10.43 14.26
N GLN A 90 -1.77 -9.30 14.86
CA GLN A 90 -2.67 -8.44 15.65
C GLN A 90 -3.15 -7.21 14.87
N TYR A 91 -2.59 -6.94 13.70
CA TYR A 91 -2.88 -5.73 12.95
C TYR A 91 -4.20 -5.84 12.17
N ASP A 92 -5.09 -4.89 12.40
CA ASP A 92 -6.43 -4.79 11.82
C ASP A 92 -6.63 -3.46 11.06
N ARG A 93 -5.54 -2.77 10.69
CA ARG A 93 -5.55 -1.61 9.80
C ARG A 93 -4.41 -1.67 8.80
N LEU A 94 -4.72 -1.40 7.53
CA LEU A 94 -3.74 -1.17 6.47
C LEU A 94 -3.64 0.33 6.20
N VAL A 95 -2.43 0.87 6.23
CA VAL A 95 -2.10 2.25 5.83
C VAL A 95 -1.14 2.19 4.64
N LEU A 96 -1.46 2.96 3.60
CA LEU A 96 -0.66 3.04 2.39
C LEU A 96 -0.17 4.48 2.20
N PHE A 97 1.10 4.62 1.86
CA PHE A 97 1.75 5.89 1.59
C PHE A 97 2.36 5.88 0.17
N PRO A 98 1.58 6.27 -0.84
CA PRO A 98 2.09 6.43 -2.19
C PRO A 98 3.01 7.65 -2.25
N GLY A 99 4.26 7.47 -2.73
CA GLY A 99 5.23 8.56 -2.81
C GLY A 99 5.86 8.90 -1.46
N TRP A 100 6.22 7.88 -0.69
CA TRP A 100 6.85 8.06 0.63
C TRP A 100 8.12 8.90 0.55
N ASP A 101 8.28 9.84 1.49
CA ASP A 101 9.39 10.79 1.63
C ASP A 101 9.51 11.81 0.46
N VAL A 102 8.40 12.05 -0.24
CA VAL A 102 8.33 13.02 -1.33
C VAL A 102 7.28 14.07 -0.97
N ALA A 103 7.62 15.35 -1.02
CA ALA A 103 6.70 16.41 -0.58
C ALA A 103 5.51 16.64 -1.53
N ASN A 104 5.67 16.30 -2.82
CA ASN A 104 4.63 16.43 -3.85
C ASN A 104 4.78 15.29 -4.87
N ALA A 105 4.16 14.14 -4.60
CA ALA A 105 4.33 12.95 -5.43
C ALA A 105 3.30 12.78 -6.55
N GLY A 106 2.31 13.67 -6.66
CA GLY A 106 1.29 13.62 -7.72
C GLY A 106 0.15 12.62 -7.47
N THR A 107 -0.47 12.14 -8.55
CA THR A 107 -1.68 11.31 -8.50
C THR A 107 -1.35 9.84 -8.75
N TYR A 108 -1.78 8.97 -7.84
CA TYR A 108 -1.61 7.52 -7.90
C TYR A 108 -2.95 6.84 -8.13
N TYR A 109 -2.90 5.70 -8.84
CA TYR A 109 -4.04 4.79 -8.94
C TYR A 109 -3.67 3.45 -8.34
N ILE A 110 -4.57 2.89 -7.55
CA ILE A 110 -4.35 1.66 -6.78
C ILE A 110 -5.53 0.73 -6.99
N ASP A 111 -5.25 -0.56 -7.12
CA ASP A 111 -6.27 -1.58 -7.30
C ASP A 111 -5.78 -2.97 -6.88
N ASP A 112 -6.69 -3.93 -6.80
CA ASP A 112 -6.40 -5.34 -6.54
C ASP A 112 -5.50 -5.57 -5.31
N ILE A 113 -5.80 -4.90 -4.20
CA ILE A 113 -5.10 -5.11 -2.93
C ILE A 113 -5.44 -6.51 -2.41
N VAL A 114 -4.44 -7.35 -2.23
CA VAL A 114 -4.59 -8.76 -1.83
C VAL A 114 -3.53 -9.17 -0.81
N GLN A 115 -3.92 -10.07 0.09
CA GLN A 115 -2.99 -10.85 0.91
C GLN A 115 -2.75 -12.20 0.22
N LYS A 116 -1.49 -12.56 -0.05
CA LYS A 116 -1.12 -13.77 -0.79
C LYS A 116 0.05 -14.53 -0.17
#